data_AF-A0A8S2HPN0-F1
#
_entry.id   AF-A0A8S2HPN0-F1
#
_cell.length_a   1.000
_cell.length_b   1.000
_cell.length_c   1.000
_cell.angle_alpha   90.00
_cell.angle_beta   90.00
_cell.angle_gamma   90.00
#
_symmetry.space_group_name_H-M   'P 1'
#
loop_
_entity.id
_entity.type
_entity.pdbx_description
1 polymer ?
#
loop_
_entity_poly.entity_id
_entity_poly.type
_entity_poly.pdbx_seq_one_letter_code
_entity_poly.pdbx_strand_id
1 'polypeptide(L)' 'GSSADTAVIDQVTSSKCPLTQKTFHEAVQNKKCKHRYEKEAVLQYISDKQKSRRKAQCPVAGCDNILIEKDLVNV' A
#
# COMPACT_ATOMS: atom_id res chain seq x y z
N GLY A 1 -20.61 -31.33 23.20
CA GLY A 1 -20.13 -30.11 23.88
C GLY A 1 -19.35 -29.31 22.87
N SER A 2 -19.70 -28.03 22.73
CA SER A 2 -19.54 -27.19 21.54
C SER A 2 -18.10 -26.84 21.12
N SER A 3 -17.97 -26.62 19.81
CA SER A 3 -16.83 -26.18 19.01
C SER A 3 -16.20 -24.86 19.49
N ALA A 4 -14.87 -24.78 19.49
CA ALA A 4 -14.10 -23.57 19.81
C ALA A 4 -13.61 -22.91 18.52
N ASP A 5 -14.48 -22.13 17.89
CA ASP A 5 -14.17 -21.34 16.69
C ASP A 5 -13.80 -19.90 17.10
N THR A 6 -12.60 -19.69 17.64
CA THR A 6 -12.11 -18.32 17.89
C THR A 6 -11.57 -17.75 16.59
N ALA A 7 -12.45 -17.16 15.79
CA ALA A 7 -12.08 -16.35 14.64
C ALA A 7 -11.20 -15.18 15.12
N VAL A 8 -9.91 -15.21 14.77
CA VAL A 8 -9.00 -14.09 15.02
C VAL A 8 -9.45 -12.93 14.13
N ILE A 9 -10.21 -12.00 14.69
CA ILE A 9 -10.35 -10.68 14.08
C ILE A 9 -9.06 -9.93 14.38
N ASP A 10 -8.04 -10.11 13.50
CA ASP A 10 -6.89 -9.21 13.47
C ASP A 10 -7.42 -7.85 13.02
N GLN A 11 -7.86 -7.07 13.99
CA GLN A 11 -8.11 -5.65 13.84
C GLN A 11 -6.74 -5.04 13.54
N VAL A 12 -6.38 -4.99 12.25
CA VAL A 12 -5.16 -4.33 11.77
C VAL A 12 -5.26 -2.87 12.19
N THR A 13 -4.72 -2.58 13.36
CA THR A 13 -4.42 -1.22 13.81
C THR A 13 -3.67 -0.55 12.68
N SER A 14 -4.23 0.54 12.18
CA SER A 14 -3.87 1.30 10.98
C SER A 14 -2.47 1.93 11.05
N SER A 15 -1.44 1.09 11.20
CA SER A 15 -0.02 1.43 11.29
C SER A 15 0.80 0.67 10.24
N LYS A 16 0.13 -0.08 9.36
CA LYS A 16 0.74 -0.93 8.35
C LYS A 16 0.35 -0.48 6.94
N CYS A 17 1.28 -0.59 6.01
CA CYS A 17 1.11 -0.21 4.61
C CYS A 17 0.00 -1.06 3.95
N PRO A 18 -1.01 -0.46 3.28
CA PRO A 18 -2.05 -1.24 2.61
C PRO A 18 -1.51 -2.05 1.41
N LEU A 19 -0.31 -1.73 0.92
CA LEU A 19 0.35 -2.43 -0.18
C LEU A 19 1.14 -3.66 0.30
N THR A 20 1.87 -3.56 1.42
CA THR A 20 2.80 -4.61 1.89
C THR A 20 2.41 -5.22 3.23
N GLN A 21 1.41 -4.67 3.91
CA GLN A 21 1.02 -5.01 5.28
C GLN A 21 2.17 -4.92 6.30
N LYS A 22 3.26 -4.22 5.94
CA LYS A 22 4.42 -3.97 6.79
C LYS A 22 4.31 -2.62 7.50
N THR A 23 5.01 -2.48 8.62
CA THR A 23 5.16 -1.20 9.32
C THR A 23 5.76 -0.14 8.40
N PHE A 24 5.21 1.07 8.40
CA PHE A 24 5.80 2.18 7.65
C PHE A 24 7.12 2.62 8.30
N HIS A 25 8.23 2.53 7.57
CA HIS A 25 9.48 3.18 7.98
C HIS A 25 9.53 4.62 7.47
N GLU A 26 9.29 4.80 6.18
CA GLU A 26 9.16 6.11 5.55
C GLU A 26 7.81 6.19 4.81
N ALA A 27 6.93 7.08 5.27
CA ALA A 27 5.62 7.25 4.68
C ALA A 27 5.69 8.29 3.55
N VAL A 28 5.30 7.88 2.34
CA VAL A 28 5.11 8.76 1.20
C VAL A 28 3.66 8.77 0.78
N GLN A 29 3.21 9.90 0.28
CA GLN A 29 1.86 10.12 -0.16
C GLN A 29 1.83 10.52 -1.62
N ASN A 30 0.92 9.92 -2.41
CA ASN A 30 0.70 10.39 -3.76
C ASN A 30 -0.04 11.73 -3.73
N LYS A 31 0.50 12.79 -4.33
CA LYS A 31 -0.16 14.10 -4.39
C LYS A 31 -1.48 14.10 -5.17
N LYS A 32 -1.74 13.09 -6.00
CA LYS A 32 -3.00 12.94 -6.77
C LYS A 32 -4.15 12.35 -5.96
N CYS A 33 -3.97 11.13 -5.42
CA CYS A 33 -5.02 10.45 -4.63
C CYS A 33 -4.89 10.64 -3.12
N LYS A 34 -3.81 11.26 -2.64
CA LYS A 34 -3.52 11.50 -1.22
C LYS A 34 -3.43 10.23 -0.36
N HIS A 35 -3.23 9.06 -0.97
CA HIS A 35 -3.00 7.82 -0.24
C HIS A 35 -1.55 7.66 0.19
N ARG A 36 -1.35 7.16 1.42
CA ARG A 36 -0.05 6.89 2.03
C ARG A 36 0.42 5.46 1.79
N TYR A 37 1.70 5.33 1.47
CA TYR A 37 2.40 4.07 1.26
C TYR A 37 3.77 4.13 1.91
N GLU A 38 4.33 2.97 2.19
CA GLU A 38 5.73 2.85 2.59
C GLU A 38 6.60 3.10 1.34
N LYS A 39 7.61 3.98 1.46
CA LYS A 39 8.43 4.49 0.34
C LYS A 39 9.14 3.39 -0.43
N GLU A 40 9.96 2.58 0.22
CA GLU A 40 10.62 1.43 -0.41
C GLU A 40 9.60 0.48 -1.03
N ALA A 41 8.51 0.17 -0.33
CA ALA A 41 7.45 -0.69 -0.86
C ALA A 41 6.83 -0.15 -2.16
N VAL A 42 6.45 1.12 -2.19
CA VAL A 42 5.81 1.72 -3.37
C VAL A 42 6.81 1.91 -4.52
N LEU A 43 8.07 2.25 -4.22
CA LEU A 43 9.13 2.35 -5.21
C LEU A 43 9.44 0.98 -5.84
N GLN A 44 9.51 -0.07 -5.02
CA GLN A 44 9.65 -1.45 -5.48
C GLN A 44 8.46 -1.87 -6.35
N TYR A 45 7.24 -1.57 -5.91
CA TYR A 45 6.03 -1.86 -6.68
C TYR A 45 6.00 -1.13 -8.03
N ILE A 46 6.37 0.15 -8.06
CA ILE A 46 6.48 0.91 -9.32
C ILE A 46 7.52 0.28 -10.24
N SER A 47 8.70 -0.04 -9.70
CA SER A 47 9.80 -0.66 -10.44
C SER A 47 9.41 -2.03 -11.01
N ASP A 48 8.74 -2.87 -10.22
CA ASP A 48 8.26 -4.21 -10.64
C ASP A 48 7.24 -4.12 -11.78
N LYS A 49 6.29 -3.18 -11.68
CA LYS A 49 5.31 -2.92 -12.74
C LYS A 49 5.98 -2.42 -14.01
N GLN A 50 6.97 -1.51 -13.88
CA GLN A 50 7.74 -1.02 -15.03
C GLN A 50 8.51 -2.14 -15.73
N LYS A 51 9.13 -3.06 -14.99
CA LYS A 51 9.77 -4.27 -15.53
C LYS A 51 8.78 -5.14 -16.32
N SER A 52 7.55 -5.25 -15.82
CA SER A 52 6.44 -5.95 -16.47
C SER A 52 5.76 -5.15 -17.60
N ARG A 53 6.31 -4.00 -18.01
CA ARG A 53 5.71 -3.02 -18.94
C ARG A 53 4.27 -2.61 -18.56
N ARG A 54 3.95 -2.59 -17.27
CA ARG A 54 2.66 -2.14 -16.72
C ARG A 54 2.80 -0.85 -15.93
N LYS A 55 1.70 -0.12 -15.80
CA LYS A 55 1.61 1.05 -14.94
C LYS A 55 1.30 0.59 -13.51
N ALA A 56 1.95 1.19 -12.53
CA ALA A 56 1.68 0.91 -11.13
C ALA A 56 0.39 1.61 -10.70
N GLN A 57 -0.73 0.90 -10.72
CA GLN A 57 -1.99 1.43 -10.21
C GLN A 57 -2.02 1.40 -8.68
N CYS A 58 -2.72 2.38 -8.13
CA CYS A 58 -3.00 2.48 -6.71
C CYS A 58 -3.68 1.19 -6.21
N PRO A 59 -3.13 0.53 -5.17
CA PRO A 59 -3.71 -0.71 -4.63
C PRO A 59 -4.95 -0.45 -3.75
N VAL A 60 -5.31 0.81 -3.50
CA VAL A 60 -6.47 1.16 -2.68
C VAL A 60 -7.74 0.92 -3.49
N ALA A 61 -8.65 0.14 -2.90
CA ALA A 61 -9.94 -0.17 -3.53
C ALA A 61 -10.68 1.10 -3.94
N GLY A 62 -11.12 1.16 -5.20
CA GLY A 62 -11.82 2.32 -5.76
C GLY A 62 -10.92 3.45 -6.27
N CYS A 63 -9.58 3.27 -6.29
CA CYS A 63 -8.66 4.28 -6.80
C CYS A 63 -7.95 3.82 -8.08
N ASP A 64 -8.20 4.49 -9.20
CA ASP A 64 -7.56 4.20 -10.49
C ASP A 64 -6.30 5.06 -10.77
N ASN A 65 -5.84 5.83 -9.77
CA ASN A 65 -4.67 6.68 -9.95
C ASN A 65 -3.39 5.87 -10.16
N ILE A 66 -2.54 6.32 -11.07
CA ILE A 66 -1.22 5.72 -11.27
C ILE A 66 -0.25 6.27 -10.23
N LEU A 67 0.40 5.37 -9.51
CA LEU A 67 1.53 5.62 -8.64
C LEU A 67 2.78 5.79 -9.50
N ILE A 68 3.41 6.95 -9.39
CA ILE A 68 4.69 7.26 -10.04
C ILE A 68 5.58 7.94 -9.01
N GLU A 69 6.87 7.62 -9.03
CA GLU A 69 7.86 8.13 -8.08
C GLU A 69 7.81 9.66 -7.94
N LYS A 70 7.74 10.36 -9.06
CA LYS A 70 7.60 11.83 -9.15
C LYS A 70 6.31 12.43 -8.57
N ASP A 71 5.28 11.64 -8.33
CA ASP A 71 4.04 12.09 -7.67
C ASP A 71 4.02 11.77 -6.17
N LEU A 72 4.99 11.00 -5.67
CA LEU A 72 5.12 10.66 -4.26
C LEU A 72 5.87 11.77 -3.52
N VAL A 73 5.30 12.21 -2.41
CA VAL A 73 5.89 13.21 -1.50
C VAL A 73 6.01 12.63 -0.09
N ASN A 74 7.11 12.91 0.61
CA ASN A 74 7.26 12.53 2.02
C ASN A 74 6.26 13.29 2.89
N VAL A 75 5.68 12.62 3.88
CA VAL A 75 4.60 13.14 4.75
C VAL A 75 4.70 12.66 6.19
#